data_AF-A0A3M2DPJ3-F1
#
_entry.id   AF-A0A3M2DPJ3-F1
#
_cell.length_a   1.000
_cell.length_b   1.000
_cell.length_c   1.000
_cell.angle_alpha   90.00
_cell.angle_beta   90.00
_cell.angle_gamma   90.00
#
_symmetry.space_group_name_H-M   'P 1'
#
loop_
_entity.id
_entity.type
_entity.pdbx_description
1 polymer ?
#
loop_
_entity_poly.entity_id
_entity_poly.type
_entity_poly.pdbx_seq_one_letter_code
_entity_poly.pdbx_strand_id
1 'polypeptide(L)'
;MKLRIAIVITLVAALGAPAAADEALERARTAFDKGQSLYEQGDFAGAAAAFLEAYEARNFPAFLYNAALSYQKGKEFENAITYYERYLTEQRDVPDAERKDIEQRIALMKAEIERRKQPPPDQGDAGPPPDVEPPPEVVNPADTSLRGLVAIESVPQGAYIYLDGKKDEPLGRTPWSGTLDGEHTVLIEARGYKPRERTFTARKDRFLVLDFTLAEEDYLGWIDIRANVPGAKIYIDDKVAEFARTPYSGNLKPGKHKIWITKEGYDEYYVEVEIVPGETKEIKAELSGKEVGYINVRGRDVEKIRLYIDGKKVCDGPCRWPVAEGRHTIKITRSGYKSYSRDIDVRQKTEITVRPNLAPKPSRADAVWAYVFAAAFTGGGVWLGMQAKNLEDEIAADIDRGMPPPDPKDPRLRRGMLFAIGADAAYALGAATFATAVYYTFRDKGRPSTATTDVSSIALTPAVGPGFAGLGLEVTW
;
A
#
# COMPACT_ATOMS: atom_id res chain seq x y z
N MET A 1 9.11 -31.38 -22.35
CA MET A 1 7.97 -30.57 -22.81
C MET A 1 7.97 -29.27 -22.01
N LYS A 2 8.59 -28.19 -22.52
CA LYS A 2 8.71 -26.91 -21.82
C LYS A 2 7.69 -25.94 -22.40
N LEU A 3 6.61 -25.67 -21.67
CA LEU A 3 5.55 -24.74 -22.10
C LEU A 3 5.98 -23.32 -21.69
N ARG A 4 6.39 -22.51 -22.67
CA ARG A 4 6.62 -21.07 -22.49
C ARG A 4 5.30 -20.35 -22.79
N ILE A 5 4.63 -19.87 -21.75
CA ILE A 5 3.44 -19.01 -21.89
C ILE A 5 3.95 -17.58 -22.02
N ALA A 6 3.87 -17.04 -23.24
CA ALA A 6 4.12 -15.63 -23.51
C ALA A 6 2.85 -14.84 -23.17
N ILE A 7 2.91 -14.02 -22.12
CA ILE A 7 1.87 -13.05 -21.78
C ILE A 7 2.08 -11.83 -22.69
N VAL A 8 1.22 -11.69 -23.70
CA VAL A 8 1.13 -10.48 -24.51
C VAL A 8 0.34 -9.45 -23.71
N ILE A 9 1.03 -8.48 -23.13
CA ILE A 9 0.41 -7.28 -22.56
C ILE A 9 0.13 -6.35 -23.74
N THR A 10 -1.11 -6.37 -24.22
CA THR A 10 -1.59 -5.40 -25.20
C THR A 10 -1.84 -4.09 -24.46
N LEU A 11 -0.85 -3.19 -24.49
CA LEU A 11 -1.00 -1.81 -24.04
C LEU A 11 -1.90 -1.08 -25.05
N VAL A 12 -3.20 -0.97 -24.76
CA VAL A 12 -4.12 -0.11 -25.52
C VAL A 12 -3.78 1.33 -25.17
N ALA A 13 -2.90 1.95 -25.95
CA ALA A 13 -2.62 3.37 -25.89
C ALA A 13 -3.81 4.17 -26.46
N ALA A 14 -4.78 4.52 -25.61
CA ALA A 14 -5.82 5.49 -25.94
C ALA A 14 -5.31 6.93 -25.74
N LEU A 15 -4.28 7.33 -26.48
CA LEU A 15 -3.65 8.67 -26.38
C LEU A 15 -3.97 9.61 -27.57
N GLY A 16 -4.94 9.26 -28.43
CA GLY A 16 -5.26 10.04 -29.64
C GLY A 16 -6.48 10.96 -29.57
N ALA A 17 -7.27 10.95 -28.49
CA ALA A 17 -8.58 11.61 -28.45
C ALA A 17 -8.59 13.15 -28.29
N PRO A 18 -7.74 13.78 -27.43
CA PRO A 18 -7.91 15.22 -27.16
C PRO A 18 -7.55 16.10 -28.37
N ALA A 19 -6.47 15.77 -29.09
CA ALA A 19 -6.00 16.60 -30.20
C ALA A 19 -6.96 16.64 -31.40
N ALA A 20 -7.62 15.52 -31.73
CA ALA A 20 -8.59 15.46 -32.82
C ALA A 20 -9.92 16.16 -32.47
N ALA A 21 -10.32 16.12 -31.20
CA ALA A 21 -11.47 16.87 -30.70
C ALA A 21 -11.20 18.37 -30.77
N ASP A 22 -10.02 18.84 -30.38
CA ASP A 22 -9.69 20.26 -30.47
C ASP A 22 -9.67 20.76 -31.92
N GLU A 23 -9.11 19.98 -32.85
CA GLU A 23 -9.05 20.34 -34.28
C GLU A 23 -10.44 20.48 -34.92
N ALA A 24 -11.34 19.54 -34.66
CA ALA A 24 -12.69 19.59 -35.22
C ALA A 24 -13.52 20.76 -34.64
N LEU A 25 -13.25 21.20 -33.41
CA LEU A 25 -13.93 22.33 -32.79
C LEU A 25 -13.49 23.66 -33.43
N GLU A 26 -12.19 23.81 -33.67
CA GLU A 26 -11.65 24.99 -34.34
C GLU A 26 -12.08 25.07 -35.81
N ARG A 27 -12.22 23.93 -36.50
CA ARG A 27 -12.86 23.90 -37.83
C ARG A 27 -14.30 24.38 -37.79
N ALA A 28 -15.08 23.93 -36.81
CA ALA A 28 -16.46 24.38 -36.64
C ALA A 28 -16.54 25.90 -36.38
N ARG A 29 -15.63 26.44 -35.55
CA ARG A 29 -15.53 27.88 -35.29
C ARG A 29 -15.20 28.67 -36.55
N THR A 30 -14.20 28.25 -37.30
CA THR A 30 -13.78 28.90 -38.54
C THR A 30 -14.92 28.93 -39.57
N ALA A 31 -15.63 27.81 -39.72
CA ALA A 31 -16.76 27.71 -40.62
C ALA A 31 -17.97 28.56 -40.17
N PHE A 32 -18.23 28.64 -38.86
CA PHE A 32 -19.26 29.52 -38.30
C PHE A 32 -18.97 31.00 -38.59
N ASP A 33 -17.75 31.47 -38.31
CA ASP A 33 -17.35 32.86 -38.54
C ASP A 33 -17.43 33.22 -40.03
N LYS A 34 -17.04 32.30 -40.92
CA LYS A 34 -17.20 32.41 -42.37
C LYS A 34 -18.68 32.53 -42.76
N GLY A 35 -19.55 31.70 -42.20
CA GLY A 35 -21.00 31.73 -42.45
C GLY A 35 -21.64 33.06 -42.06
N GLN A 36 -21.26 33.62 -40.90
CA GLN A 36 -21.72 34.94 -40.48
C GLN A 36 -21.29 36.03 -41.47
N SER A 37 -20.02 36.03 -41.87
CA SER A 37 -19.51 37.02 -42.81
C SER A 37 -20.21 36.97 -44.17
N LEU A 38 -20.47 35.77 -44.70
CA LEU A 38 -21.20 35.60 -45.97
C LEU A 38 -22.67 36.03 -45.85
N TYR A 39 -23.31 35.73 -44.71
CA TYR A 39 -24.68 36.15 -44.45
C TYR A 39 -24.82 37.68 -44.43
N GLU A 40 -23.88 38.37 -43.79
CA GLU A 40 -23.83 39.84 -43.77
C GLU A 40 -23.60 40.45 -45.17
N GLN A 41 -22.86 39.75 -46.03
CA GLN A 41 -22.62 40.15 -47.43
C GLN A 41 -23.83 39.88 -48.35
N GLY A 42 -24.86 39.18 -47.86
CA GLY A 42 -26.01 38.76 -48.65
C GLY A 42 -25.78 37.50 -49.50
N ASP A 43 -24.63 36.84 -49.37
CA ASP A 43 -24.38 35.52 -49.97
C ASP A 43 -24.97 34.43 -49.08
N PHE A 44 -26.28 34.29 -49.15
CA PHE A 44 -27.03 33.36 -48.32
C PHE A 44 -26.77 31.88 -48.62
N ALA A 45 -26.48 31.55 -49.89
CA ALA A 45 -26.12 30.18 -50.27
C ALA A 45 -24.74 29.80 -49.72
N GLY A 46 -23.76 30.69 -49.84
CA GLY A 46 -22.44 30.53 -49.24
C GLY A 46 -22.49 30.46 -47.71
N ALA A 47 -23.31 31.30 -47.09
CA ALA A 47 -23.52 31.29 -45.64
C ALA A 47 -24.09 29.96 -45.15
N ALA A 48 -25.13 29.45 -45.83
CA ALA A 48 -25.74 28.17 -45.48
C ALA A 48 -24.72 27.02 -45.60
N ALA A 49 -23.94 26.99 -46.68
CA ALA A 49 -22.89 25.98 -46.86
C ALA A 49 -21.83 26.03 -45.76
N ALA A 50 -21.41 27.23 -45.33
CA ALA A 50 -20.45 27.38 -44.25
C ALA A 50 -21.01 26.94 -42.88
N PHE A 51 -22.30 27.19 -42.60
CA PHE A 51 -22.92 26.66 -41.38
C PHE A 51 -23.06 25.13 -41.41
N LEU A 52 -23.30 24.54 -42.58
CA LEU A 52 -23.30 23.07 -42.74
C LEU A 52 -21.88 22.49 -42.59
N GLU A 53 -20.85 23.17 -43.10
CA GLU A 53 -19.45 22.83 -42.85
C GLU A 53 -19.12 22.85 -41.35
N ALA A 54 -19.66 23.82 -40.60
CA ALA A 54 -19.53 23.87 -39.14
C ALA A 54 -20.21 22.66 -38.47
N TYR A 55 -21.40 22.29 -38.94
CA TYR A 55 -22.13 21.11 -38.49
C TYR A 55 -21.40 19.79 -38.78
N GLU A 56 -20.79 19.66 -39.97
CA GLU A 56 -19.98 18.48 -40.32
C GLU A 56 -18.71 18.35 -39.47
N ALA A 57 -18.12 19.48 -39.07
CA ALA A 57 -16.97 19.50 -38.17
C ALA A 57 -17.37 19.14 -36.73
N ARG A 58 -18.51 19.64 -36.25
CA ARG A 58 -19.11 19.31 -34.96
C ARG A 58 -20.63 19.25 -35.09
N ASN A 59 -21.21 18.10 -34.79
CA ASN A 59 -22.66 17.82 -34.87
C ASN A 59 -23.48 18.57 -33.80
N PHE A 60 -23.36 19.90 -33.75
CA PHE A 60 -24.17 20.78 -32.92
C PHE A 60 -25.39 21.23 -33.73
N PRO A 61 -26.61 20.75 -33.40
CA PRO A 61 -27.80 21.01 -34.22
C PRO A 61 -28.10 22.50 -34.42
N ALA A 62 -27.66 23.37 -33.51
CA ALA A 62 -27.82 24.82 -33.63
C ALA A 62 -27.21 25.41 -34.93
N PHE A 63 -26.20 24.78 -35.52
CA PHE A 63 -25.69 25.18 -36.84
C PHE A 63 -26.73 25.00 -37.95
N LEU A 64 -27.60 23.99 -37.84
CA LEU A 64 -28.67 23.72 -38.80
C LEU A 64 -29.70 24.85 -38.82
N TYR A 65 -29.98 25.48 -37.67
CA TYR A 65 -30.87 26.65 -37.61
C TYR A 65 -30.33 27.82 -38.44
N ASN A 66 -29.05 28.15 -38.28
CA ASN A 66 -28.42 29.25 -39.04
C ASN A 66 -28.32 28.92 -40.54
N ALA A 67 -28.08 27.65 -40.90
CA ALA A 67 -28.15 27.20 -42.29
C ALA A 67 -29.56 27.36 -42.87
N ALA A 68 -30.58 26.92 -42.15
CA ALA A 68 -31.99 27.04 -42.56
C ALA A 68 -32.42 28.50 -42.73
N LEU A 69 -32.03 29.37 -41.79
CA LEU A 69 -32.30 30.81 -41.87
C LEU A 69 -31.62 31.45 -43.08
N SER A 70 -30.38 31.05 -43.38
CA SER A 70 -29.66 31.51 -44.57
C SER A 70 -30.40 31.11 -45.84
N TYR A 71 -30.79 29.83 -45.98
CA TYR A 71 -31.60 29.38 -47.13
C TYR A 71 -32.94 30.12 -47.23
N GLN A 72 -33.62 30.38 -46.11
CA GLN A 72 -34.88 31.13 -46.10
C GLN A 72 -34.70 32.55 -46.66
N LYS A 73 -33.63 33.25 -46.25
CA LYS A 73 -33.28 34.59 -46.76
C LYS A 73 -32.89 34.56 -48.24
N GLY A 74 -32.21 33.50 -48.68
CA GLY A 74 -31.89 33.22 -50.07
C GLY A 74 -33.09 32.80 -50.94
N LYS A 75 -34.30 32.70 -50.38
CA LYS A 75 -35.53 32.22 -51.03
C LYS A 75 -35.44 30.76 -51.52
N GLU A 76 -34.51 29.96 -50.96
CA GLU A 76 -34.37 28.52 -51.17
C GLU A 76 -35.21 27.75 -50.14
N PHE A 77 -36.53 27.81 -50.29
CA PHE A 77 -37.46 27.38 -49.26
C PHE A 77 -37.43 25.87 -48.99
N GLU A 78 -37.16 25.04 -49.99
CA GLU A 78 -37.04 23.58 -49.83
C GLU A 78 -35.89 23.19 -48.89
N ASN A 79 -34.72 23.82 -49.08
CA ASN A 79 -33.55 23.62 -48.23
C ASN A 79 -33.80 24.18 -46.82
N ALA A 80 -34.40 25.37 -46.73
CA ALA A 80 -34.75 25.99 -45.45
C ALA A 80 -35.67 25.08 -44.61
N ILE A 81 -36.75 24.56 -45.21
CA ILE A 81 -37.67 23.63 -44.55
C ILE A 81 -36.92 22.39 -44.06
N THR A 82 -36.10 21.79 -44.93
CA THR A 82 -35.33 20.57 -44.62
C THR A 82 -34.46 20.76 -43.38
N TYR A 83 -33.69 21.84 -43.32
CA TYR A 83 -32.78 22.07 -42.20
C TYR A 83 -33.48 22.55 -40.92
N TYR A 84 -34.61 23.25 -41.02
CA TYR A 84 -35.44 23.53 -39.85
C TYR A 84 -36.08 22.27 -39.27
N GLU A 85 -36.61 21.38 -40.10
CA GLU A 85 -37.16 20.10 -39.65
C GLU A 85 -36.08 19.22 -39.00
N ARG A 86 -34.87 19.20 -39.57
CA ARG A 86 -33.71 18.54 -38.95
C ARG A 86 -33.33 19.17 -37.62
N TYR A 87 -33.26 20.49 -37.52
CA TYR A 87 -33.00 21.18 -36.26
C TYR A 87 -34.00 20.78 -35.17
N LEU A 88 -35.31 20.80 -35.47
CA LEU A 88 -36.37 20.42 -34.54
C LEU A 88 -36.34 18.93 -34.13
N THR A 89 -35.70 18.09 -34.94
CA THR A 89 -35.56 16.65 -34.71
C THR A 89 -34.29 16.32 -33.91
N GLU A 90 -33.18 16.99 -34.22
CA GLU A 90 -31.86 16.70 -33.66
C GLU A 90 -31.57 17.48 -32.37
N GLN A 91 -32.12 18.69 -32.22
CA GLN A 91 -31.99 19.47 -31.00
C GLN A 91 -32.96 18.93 -29.95
N ARG A 92 -32.41 18.37 -28.87
CA ARG A 92 -33.20 17.65 -27.85
C ARG A 92 -34.16 18.56 -27.08
N ASP A 93 -33.72 19.78 -26.76
CA ASP A 93 -34.36 20.66 -25.79
C ASP A 93 -34.69 22.03 -26.43
N VAL A 94 -35.51 22.03 -27.49
CA VAL A 94 -36.00 23.26 -28.15
C VAL A 94 -37.17 23.85 -27.34
N PRO A 95 -37.11 25.12 -26.89
CA PRO A 95 -38.21 25.77 -26.18
C PRO A 95 -39.51 25.79 -27.00
N ASP A 96 -40.67 25.63 -26.36
CA ASP A 96 -41.97 25.55 -27.05
C ASP A 96 -42.29 26.77 -27.92
N ALA A 97 -41.93 27.96 -27.45
CA ALA A 97 -42.14 29.21 -28.21
C ALA A 97 -41.32 29.20 -29.50
N GLU A 98 -40.08 28.72 -29.43
CA GLU A 98 -39.19 28.61 -30.58
C GLU A 98 -39.65 27.54 -31.55
N ARG A 99 -40.05 26.37 -31.04
CA ARG A 99 -40.62 25.29 -31.86
C ARG A 99 -41.80 25.79 -32.68
N LYS A 100 -42.74 26.50 -32.04
CA LYS A 100 -43.91 27.08 -32.71
C LYS A 100 -43.54 28.10 -33.78
N ASP A 101 -42.56 28.97 -33.50
CA ASP A 101 -42.07 29.95 -34.49
C ASP A 101 -41.50 29.24 -35.73
N ILE A 102 -40.66 28.21 -35.53
CA ILE A 102 -40.06 27.45 -36.63
C ILE A 102 -41.14 26.69 -37.42
N GLU A 103 -42.09 26.04 -36.74
CA GLU A 103 -43.21 25.36 -37.39
C GLU A 103 -44.08 26.32 -38.21
N GLN A 104 -44.32 27.53 -37.71
CA GLN A 104 -45.04 28.57 -38.45
C GLN A 104 -44.26 29.02 -39.70
N ARG A 105 -42.93 29.22 -39.60
CA ARG A 105 -42.09 29.53 -40.76
C ARG A 105 -42.13 28.42 -41.80
N ILE A 106 -42.02 27.16 -41.37
CA ILE A 106 -42.13 26.00 -42.26
C ILE A 106 -43.49 26.01 -42.98
N ALA A 107 -44.60 26.26 -42.27
CA ALA A 107 -45.93 26.32 -42.88
C ALA A 107 -46.06 27.45 -43.91
N LEU A 108 -45.53 28.64 -43.60
CA LEU A 108 -45.51 29.79 -44.51
C LEU A 108 -44.68 29.51 -45.78
N MET A 109 -43.50 28.91 -45.62
CA MET A 109 -42.65 28.52 -46.75
C MET A 109 -43.29 27.43 -47.61
N LYS A 110 -43.95 26.43 -47.00
CA LYS A 110 -44.72 25.41 -47.73
C LYS A 110 -45.86 26.03 -48.54
N ALA A 111 -46.61 26.98 -47.95
CA ALA A 111 -47.67 27.70 -48.64
C ALA A 111 -47.13 28.52 -49.83
N GLU A 112 -45.96 29.16 -49.67
CA GLU A 112 -45.32 29.93 -50.75
C GLU A 112 -44.83 29.03 -51.89
N ILE A 113 -44.23 27.87 -51.59
CA ILE A 113 -43.86 26.87 -52.60
C ILE A 113 -45.10 26.46 -53.40
N GLU A 114 -46.23 26.18 -52.74
CA GLU A 114 -47.46 25.81 -53.41
C GLU A 114 -48.08 26.97 -54.22
N ARG A 115 -48.02 28.21 -53.71
CA ARG A 115 -48.45 29.40 -54.45
C ARG A 115 -47.69 29.54 -55.77
N ARG A 116 -46.37 29.32 -55.76
CA ARG A 116 -45.52 29.39 -56.95
C ARG A 116 -45.82 28.30 -57.98
N LYS A 117 -46.37 27.16 -57.56
CA LYS A 117 -46.79 26.07 -58.46
C LYS A 117 -48.15 26.33 -59.11
N GLN A 118 -48.98 27.20 -58.52
CA GLN A 118 -50.29 27.53 -59.09
C GLN A 118 -50.12 28.45 -60.30
N PRO A 119 -50.81 28.17 -61.43
CA PRO A 119 -50.81 29.08 -62.56
C PRO A 119 -51.40 30.44 -62.12
N PRO A 120 -50.97 31.56 -62.73
CA PRO A 120 -51.56 32.85 -62.45
C PRO A 120 -53.09 32.78 -62.59
N PRO A 121 -53.86 33.49 -61.74
CA PRO A 121 -55.30 33.62 -61.96
C PRO A 121 -55.54 34.10 -63.39
N ASP A 122 -56.52 33.51 -64.07
CA ASP A 122 -56.91 33.89 -65.43
C ASP A 122 -57.42 35.34 -65.44
N GLN A 123 -56.49 36.28 -65.63
CA GLN A 123 -56.78 37.69 -65.77
C GLN A 123 -56.97 37.95 -67.26
N GLY A 124 -58.22 37.91 -67.72
CA GLY A 124 -58.57 38.29 -69.08
C GLY A 124 -57.89 39.61 -69.48
N ASP A 125 -57.12 39.56 -70.58
CA ASP A 125 -56.45 40.67 -71.27
C ASP A 125 -55.64 41.68 -70.41
N ALA A 126 -55.26 41.33 -69.19
CA ALA A 126 -54.19 42.04 -68.48
C ALA A 126 -52.86 41.35 -68.81
N GLY A 127 -51.83 42.13 -69.14
CA GLY A 127 -50.49 41.64 -69.49
C GLY A 127 -49.85 40.72 -68.43
N PRO A 128 -48.65 40.18 -68.70
CA PRO A 128 -48.01 39.18 -67.84
C PRO A 128 -48.02 39.63 -66.37
N PRO A 129 -48.31 38.74 -65.41
CA PRO A 129 -48.35 39.11 -64.00
C PRO A 129 -46.98 39.69 -63.61
N PRO A 130 -46.92 40.79 -62.85
CA PRO A 130 -45.67 41.20 -62.24
C PRO A 130 -45.14 40.05 -61.40
N ASP A 131 -43.82 39.88 -61.36
CA ASP A 131 -43.14 38.94 -60.47
C ASP A 131 -43.51 39.30 -59.02
N VAL A 132 -44.57 38.68 -58.50
CA VAL A 132 -45.12 39.02 -57.19
C VAL A 132 -44.14 38.49 -56.16
N GLU A 133 -43.31 39.40 -55.64
CA GLU A 133 -42.36 39.09 -54.59
C GLU A 133 -43.08 38.34 -53.46
N PRO A 134 -42.46 37.27 -52.92
CA PRO A 134 -43.02 36.51 -51.81
C PRO A 134 -43.40 37.44 -50.67
N PRO A 135 -44.50 37.15 -49.92
CA PRO A 135 -44.93 38.01 -48.83
C PRO A 135 -43.76 38.27 -47.86
N PRO A 136 -43.58 39.52 -47.37
CA PRO A 136 -42.46 39.87 -46.51
C PRO A 136 -42.43 39.04 -45.21
N GLU A 137 -43.57 38.49 -44.80
CA GLU A 137 -43.70 37.57 -43.66
C GLU A 137 -43.02 36.20 -43.89
N VAL A 138 -42.86 35.76 -45.14
CA VAL A 138 -42.16 34.50 -45.50
C VAL A 138 -40.65 34.71 -45.58
N VAL A 139 -40.19 35.88 -46.04
CA VAL A 139 -38.76 36.17 -46.28
C VAL A 139 -38.10 36.88 -45.10
N ASN A 140 -38.85 37.68 -44.36
CA ASN A 140 -38.33 38.61 -43.36
C ASN A 140 -39.18 38.60 -42.06
N PRO A 141 -39.32 37.46 -41.37
CA PRO A 141 -39.98 37.43 -40.07
C PRO A 141 -39.31 38.36 -39.06
N ALA A 142 -40.09 38.85 -38.09
CA ALA A 142 -39.73 39.93 -37.18
C ALA A 142 -38.51 39.65 -36.27
N ASP A 143 -38.04 38.40 -36.19
CA ASP A 143 -36.78 38.01 -35.55
C ASP A 143 -35.96 37.08 -36.48
N THR A 144 -35.10 37.65 -37.32
CA THR A 144 -34.26 36.94 -38.32
C THR A 144 -32.77 37.16 -38.12
N SER A 145 -32.35 37.31 -36.87
CA SER A 145 -30.93 37.37 -36.55
C SER A 145 -30.32 35.95 -36.56
N LEU A 146 -29.10 35.84 -37.08
CA LEU A 146 -28.27 34.66 -36.84
C LEU A 146 -28.12 34.47 -35.33
N ARG A 147 -28.06 33.21 -34.91
CA ARG A 147 -27.92 32.90 -33.50
C ARG A 147 -26.47 32.63 -33.14
N GLY A 148 -26.07 33.24 -32.03
CA GLY A 148 -24.87 32.87 -31.29
C GLY A 148 -25.02 31.46 -30.74
N LEU A 149 -23.88 30.81 -30.56
CA LEU A 149 -23.80 29.43 -30.13
C LEU A 149 -22.88 29.33 -28.92
N VAL A 150 -23.33 28.65 -27.88
CA VAL A 150 -22.49 28.21 -26.77
C VAL A 150 -22.40 26.69 -26.84
N ALA A 151 -21.18 26.17 -26.92
CA ALA A 151 -20.89 24.75 -26.77
C ALA A 151 -20.19 24.50 -25.44
N ILE A 152 -20.63 23.48 -24.71
CA ILE A 152 -20.10 23.09 -23.41
C ILE A 152 -19.62 21.65 -23.51
N GLU A 153 -18.32 21.45 -23.35
CA GLU A 153 -17.66 20.13 -23.41
C GLU A 153 -16.96 19.82 -22.08
N SER A 154 -16.85 18.54 -21.73
CA SER A 154 -16.08 18.14 -20.55
C SER A 154 -15.31 16.84 -20.72
N VAL A 155 -14.25 16.69 -19.93
CA VAL A 155 -13.51 15.45 -19.73
C VAL A 155 -13.65 15.05 -18.24
N PRO A 156 -14.33 13.93 -17.94
CA PRO A 156 -15.05 13.03 -18.87
C PRO A 156 -16.33 13.66 -19.46
N GLN A 157 -16.80 13.10 -20.59
CA GLN A 157 -18.08 13.46 -21.22
C GLN A 157 -19.27 12.90 -20.44
N GLY A 158 -20.48 13.44 -20.68
CA GLY A 158 -21.71 13.01 -20.01
C GLY A 158 -21.94 13.67 -18.64
N ALA A 159 -21.15 14.70 -18.31
CA ALA A 159 -21.30 15.48 -17.08
C ALA A 159 -22.59 16.30 -17.11
N TYR A 160 -23.28 16.42 -15.98
CA TYR A 160 -24.44 17.29 -15.84
C TYR A 160 -24.04 18.76 -15.90
N ILE A 161 -24.88 19.55 -16.57
CA ILE A 161 -24.68 20.99 -16.76
C ILE A 161 -25.80 21.71 -16.01
N TYR A 162 -25.43 22.62 -15.12
CA TYR A 162 -26.35 23.53 -14.44
C TYR A 162 -26.02 24.96 -14.86
N LEU A 163 -27.04 25.72 -15.27
CA LEU A 163 -26.90 27.11 -15.69
C LEU A 163 -27.51 28.01 -14.61
N ASP A 164 -26.76 29.01 -14.18
CA ASP A 164 -27.14 30.02 -13.18
C ASP A 164 -27.52 29.44 -11.80
N GLY A 165 -26.89 28.31 -11.48
CA GLY A 165 -27.00 27.63 -10.19
C GLY A 165 -27.81 26.33 -10.26
N LYS A 166 -27.95 25.67 -9.11
CA LYS A 166 -28.55 24.33 -8.98
C LYS A 166 -30.04 24.36 -8.57
N LYS A 167 -30.69 25.52 -8.69
CA LYS A 167 -32.09 25.69 -8.25
C LYS A 167 -33.08 25.05 -9.22
N ASP A 168 -32.71 24.95 -10.48
CA ASP A 168 -33.52 24.39 -11.56
C ASP A 168 -33.00 23.01 -11.99
N GLU A 169 -33.76 22.34 -12.85
CA GLU A 169 -33.31 21.10 -13.49
C GLU A 169 -32.02 21.32 -14.29
N PRO A 170 -31.16 20.29 -14.43
CA PRO A 170 -29.95 20.41 -15.25
C PRO A 170 -30.32 20.85 -16.67
N LEU A 171 -29.61 21.85 -17.20
CA LEU A 171 -29.73 22.30 -18.59
C LEU A 171 -29.53 21.13 -19.57
N GLY A 172 -28.67 20.18 -19.20
CA GLY A 172 -28.40 18.99 -20.00
C GLY A 172 -27.19 18.22 -19.51
N ARG A 173 -26.54 17.51 -20.44
CA ARG A 173 -25.28 16.80 -20.21
C ARG A 173 -24.28 17.15 -21.29
N THR A 174 -22.99 17.12 -20.98
CA THR A 174 -21.93 17.31 -21.98
C THR A 174 -21.85 16.11 -22.95
N PRO A 175 -21.52 16.33 -24.24
CA PRO A 175 -21.42 17.64 -24.89
C PRO A 175 -22.81 18.27 -25.08
N TRP A 176 -22.91 19.58 -24.85
CA TRP A 176 -24.16 20.34 -25.02
C TRP A 176 -23.91 21.55 -25.90
N SER A 177 -24.92 21.93 -26.69
CA SER A 177 -24.88 23.14 -27.50
C SER A 177 -26.24 23.83 -27.55
N GLY A 178 -26.25 25.16 -27.48
CA GLY A 178 -27.47 25.95 -27.60
C GLY A 178 -27.20 27.44 -27.68
N THR A 179 -28.26 28.22 -27.85
CA THR A 179 -28.19 29.69 -27.87
C THR A 179 -28.40 30.23 -26.46
N LEU A 180 -27.47 31.07 -26.00
CA LEU A 180 -27.53 31.79 -24.72
C LEU A 180 -27.21 33.26 -24.99
N ASP A 181 -27.67 34.15 -24.11
CA ASP A 181 -27.43 35.60 -24.22
C ASP A 181 -27.31 36.25 -22.84
N GLY A 182 -26.33 37.12 -22.68
CA GLY A 182 -26.03 37.76 -21.40
C GLY A 182 -24.98 37.03 -20.58
N GLU A 183 -24.89 37.40 -19.31
CA GLU A 183 -23.94 36.82 -18.35
C GLU A 183 -24.56 35.59 -17.69
N HIS A 184 -23.81 34.49 -17.71
CA HIS A 184 -24.23 33.22 -17.13
C HIS A 184 -23.11 32.58 -16.32
N THR A 185 -23.49 31.76 -15.35
CA THR A 185 -22.56 30.89 -14.63
C THR A 185 -22.91 29.44 -14.87
N VAL A 186 -21.96 28.67 -15.39
CA VAL A 186 -22.14 27.23 -15.61
C VAL A 186 -21.42 26.43 -14.52
N LEU A 187 -22.12 25.46 -13.96
CA LEU A 187 -21.60 24.45 -13.03
C LEU A 187 -21.67 23.07 -13.71
N ILE A 188 -20.52 22.41 -13.78
CA ILE A 188 -20.37 21.06 -14.35
C ILE A 188 -20.16 20.05 -13.23
N GLU A 189 -20.99 19.00 -13.21
CA GLU A 189 -20.92 17.91 -12.25
C GLU A 189 -20.84 16.54 -12.93
N ALA A 190 -19.86 15.72 -12.56
CA ALA A 190 -19.77 14.33 -12.96
C ALA A 190 -19.55 13.45 -11.74
N ARG A 191 -20.14 12.26 -11.73
CA ARG A 191 -19.98 11.31 -10.61
C ARG A 191 -18.51 10.93 -10.46
N GLY A 192 -17.94 11.11 -9.28
CA GLY A 192 -16.53 10.79 -8.98
C GLY A 192 -15.54 11.93 -9.28
N TYR A 193 -16.03 13.11 -9.65
CA TYR A 193 -15.20 14.26 -9.99
C TYR A 193 -15.62 15.50 -9.20
N LYS A 194 -14.65 16.35 -8.86
CA LYS A 194 -14.87 17.63 -8.19
C LYS A 194 -15.68 18.54 -9.12
N PRO A 195 -16.80 19.13 -8.64
CA PRO A 195 -17.60 20.05 -9.44
C PRO A 195 -16.78 21.28 -9.83
N ARG A 196 -17.04 21.83 -11.02
CA ARG A 196 -16.32 23.00 -11.52
C ARG A 196 -17.29 24.04 -12.04
N GLU A 197 -17.08 25.28 -11.63
CA GLU A 197 -17.91 26.42 -11.99
C GLU A 197 -17.11 27.44 -12.82
N ARG A 198 -17.77 28.09 -13.78
CA ARG A 198 -17.19 29.16 -14.60
C ARG A 198 -18.26 30.16 -15.02
N THR A 199 -17.99 31.45 -14.81
CA THR A 199 -18.81 32.54 -15.34
C THR A 199 -18.34 32.92 -16.74
N PHE A 200 -19.28 33.22 -17.63
CA PHE A 200 -19.02 33.64 -19.01
C PHE A 200 -20.11 34.59 -19.51
N THR A 201 -19.80 35.34 -20.58
CA THR A 201 -20.77 36.18 -21.28
C THR A 201 -21.04 35.60 -22.65
N ALA A 202 -22.29 35.16 -22.87
CA ALA A 202 -22.77 34.75 -24.18
C ALA A 202 -23.20 35.98 -24.99
N ARG A 203 -23.01 35.91 -26.30
CA ARG A 203 -23.46 36.96 -27.23
C ARG A 203 -24.15 36.34 -28.42
N LYS A 204 -25.18 37.01 -28.93
CA LYS A 204 -25.96 36.58 -30.10
C LYS A 204 -25.17 36.51 -31.42
N ASP A 205 -23.97 37.06 -31.45
CA ASP A 205 -23.11 37.14 -32.65
C ASP A 205 -21.90 36.22 -32.59
N ARG A 206 -21.72 35.39 -31.55
CA ARG A 206 -20.50 34.60 -31.39
C ARG A 206 -20.72 33.13 -31.15
N PHE A 207 -19.74 32.34 -31.60
CA PHE A 207 -19.54 30.97 -31.14
C PHE A 207 -18.54 30.92 -29.98
N LEU A 208 -19.04 30.57 -28.80
CA LEU A 208 -18.25 30.39 -27.60
C LEU A 208 -18.18 28.91 -27.24
N VAL A 209 -16.99 28.41 -26.96
CA VAL A 209 -16.80 27.05 -26.46
C VAL A 209 -16.24 27.12 -25.06
N LEU A 210 -16.86 26.35 -24.16
CA LEU A 210 -16.46 26.19 -22.77
C LEU A 210 -16.00 24.75 -22.57
N ASP A 211 -14.70 24.60 -22.38
CA ASP A 211 -14.02 23.34 -22.12
C ASP A 211 -13.81 23.15 -20.61
N PHE A 212 -14.23 21.99 -20.09
CA PHE A 212 -14.06 21.64 -18.68
C PHE A 212 -13.27 20.34 -18.53
N THR A 213 -12.06 20.44 -17.98
CA THR A 213 -11.38 19.26 -17.42
C THR A 213 -11.69 19.17 -15.93
N LEU A 214 -12.37 18.09 -15.53
CA LEU A 214 -12.72 17.85 -14.13
C LEU A 214 -11.62 17.06 -13.43
N ALA A 215 -11.33 17.41 -12.18
CA ALA A 215 -10.41 16.66 -11.34
C ALA A 215 -11.18 15.54 -10.63
N GLU A 216 -10.59 14.34 -10.54
CA GLU A 216 -11.18 13.26 -9.74
C GLU A 216 -11.33 13.70 -8.27
N GLU A 217 -12.44 13.29 -7.67
CA GLU A 217 -12.71 13.51 -6.26
C GLU A 217 -12.13 12.34 -5.46
N ASP A 218 -11.38 12.65 -4.41
CA ASP A 218 -10.70 11.66 -3.56
C ASP A 218 -11.71 10.91 -2.68
N TYR A 219 -12.58 10.10 -3.29
CA TYR A 219 -13.48 9.23 -2.57
C TYR A 219 -12.72 8.01 -2.07
N LEU A 220 -12.26 8.05 -0.82
CA LEU A 220 -11.69 6.87 -0.18
C LEU A 220 -12.76 5.77 -0.08
N GLY A 221 -12.37 4.52 -0.33
CA GLY A 221 -13.19 3.37 0.04
C GLY A 221 -13.03 3.07 1.53
N TRP A 222 -14.03 2.43 2.14
CA TRP A 222 -13.95 2.00 3.54
C TRP A 222 -13.57 0.53 3.60
N ILE A 223 -12.66 0.15 4.50
CA ILE A 223 -12.27 -1.25 4.73
C ILE A 223 -12.60 -1.64 6.17
N ASP A 224 -13.12 -2.86 6.35
CA ASP A 224 -13.29 -3.51 7.66
C ASP A 224 -12.56 -4.86 7.62
N ILE A 225 -11.44 -4.94 8.34
CA ILE A 225 -10.57 -6.11 8.38
C ILE A 225 -10.68 -6.78 9.74
N ARG A 226 -11.14 -8.03 9.73
CA ARG A 226 -11.29 -8.88 10.92
C ARG A 226 -10.51 -10.17 10.75
N ALA A 227 -10.07 -10.74 11.87
CA ALA A 227 -9.45 -12.06 11.90
C ALA A 227 -9.95 -12.88 13.08
N ASN A 228 -9.93 -14.20 12.93
CA ASN A 228 -10.16 -15.14 14.04
C ASN A 228 -9.13 -14.98 15.19
N VAL A 229 -7.96 -14.37 14.91
CA VAL A 229 -6.93 -14.05 15.89
C VAL A 229 -6.79 -12.53 16.08
N PRO A 230 -7.03 -11.99 17.30
CA PRO A 230 -6.93 -10.56 17.55
C PRO A 230 -5.47 -10.07 17.54
N GLY A 231 -5.28 -8.81 17.14
CA GLY A 231 -3.99 -8.14 17.10
C GLY A 231 -3.00 -8.74 16.11
N ALA A 232 -3.48 -9.35 15.02
CA ALA A 232 -2.66 -9.75 13.89
C ALA A 232 -2.22 -8.51 13.11
N LYS A 233 -0.98 -8.48 12.63
CA LYS A 233 -0.41 -7.35 11.88
C LYS A 233 -0.95 -7.35 10.46
N ILE A 234 -1.39 -6.18 10.00
CA ILE A 234 -1.92 -5.94 8.66
C ILE A 234 -0.88 -5.16 7.87
N TYR A 235 -0.63 -5.58 6.63
CA TYR A 235 0.23 -4.93 5.65
C TYR A 235 -0.57 -4.71 4.36
N ILE A 236 -0.40 -3.55 3.72
CA ILE A 236 -1.12 -3.19 2.49
C ILE A 236 -0.11 -2.72 1.44
N ASP A 237 -0.21 -3.29 0.23
CA ASP A 237 0.58 -3.06 -0.98
C ASP A 237 2.06 -3.45 -0.89
N ASP A 238 2.76 -3.01 0.15
CA ASP A 238 4.11 -3.43 0.47
C ASP A 238 4.16 -4.11 1.86
N LYS A 239 4.83 -5.26 1.94
CA LYS A 239 5.03 -5.99 3.22
C LYS A 239 6.22 -5.42 3.99
N VAL A 240 6.36 -4.09 4.00
CA VAL A 240 7.54 -3.38 4.54
C VAL A 240 7.21 -2.76 5.88
N ALA A 241 6.14 -1.97 5.96
CA ALA A 241 5.70 -1.32 7.19
C ALA A 241 4.38 -1.91 7.70
N GLU A 242 4.28 -2.10 9.02
CA GLU A 242 3.00 -2.46 9.64
C GLU A 242 2.01 -1.33 9.44
N PHE A 243 0.91 -1.61 8.73
CA PHE A 243 -0.15 -0.64 8.47
C PHE A 243 -1.08 -0.50 9.67
N ALA A 244 -1.57 -1.63 10.20
CA ALA A 244 -2.50 -1.67 11.33
C ALA A 244 -2.51 -3.05 12.00
N ARG A 245 -3.43 -3.26 12.96
CA ARG A 245 -3.68 -4.56 13.60
C ARG A 245 -5.17 -4.90 13.63
N THR A 246 -5.49 -6.19 13.61
CA THR A 246 -6.89 -6.66 13.67
C THR A 246 -7.53 -6.46 15.06
N PRO A 247 -8.83 -6.12 15.14
CA PRO A 247 -9.67 -5.64 14.03
C PRO A 247 -9.29 -4.21 13.63
N TYR A 248 -9.38 -3.89 12.34
CA TYR A 248 -9.13 -2.55 11.82
C TYR A 248 -10.28 -2.10 10.92
N SER A 249 -10.72 -0.87 11.10
CA SER A 249 -11.72 -0.22 10.24
C SER A 249 -11.23 1.18 9.89
N GLY A 250 -11.25 1.53 8.60
CA GLY A 250 -10.79 2.85 8.16
C GLY A 250 -10.79 3.03 6.64
N ASN A 251 -10.30 4.18 6.20
CA ASN A 251 -10.29 4.56 4.80
C ASN A 251 -9.07 3.99 4.07
N LEU A 252 -9.27 3.53 2.83
CA LEU A 252 -8.22 3.12 1.92
C LEU A 252 -8.47 3.72 0.53
N LYS A 253 -7.39 3.97 -0.23
CA LYS A 253 -7.52 4.52 -1.58
C LYS A 253 -8.29 3.54 -2.48
N PRO A 254 -9.07 4.02 -3.45
CA PRO A 254 -9.68 3.16 -4.46
C PRO A 254 -8.63 2.46 -5.32
N GLY A 255 -8.96 1.27 -5.81
CA GLY A 255 -8.11 0.47 -6.68
C GLY A 255 -7.76 -0.91 -6.12
N LYS A 256 -6.85 -1.61 -6.80
CA LYS A 256 -6.41 -2.95 -6.41
C LYS A 256 -5.33 -2.87 -5.34
N HIS A 257 -5.59 -3.51 -4.21
CA HIS A 257 -4.68 -3.57 -3.08
C HIS A 257 -4.32 -5.01 -2.73
N LYS A 258 -3.08 -5.20 -2.28
CA LYS A 258 -2.59 -6.48 -1.79
C LYS A 258 -2.53 -6.44 -0.27
N ILE A 259 -3.19 -7.36 0.41
CA ILE A 259 -3.31 -7.34 1.86
C ILE A 259 -2.72 -8.62 2.45
N TRP A 260 -1.77 -8.47 3.37
CA TRP A 260 -1.23 -9.56 4.17
C TRP A 260 -1.62 -9.37 5.63
N ILE A 261 -2.08 -10.45 6.26
CA ILE A 261 -2.41 -10.48 7.68
C ILE A 261 -1.57 -11.58 8.32
N THR A 262 -0.74 -11.20 9.29
CA THR A 262 0.25 -12.11 9.88
C THR A 262 0.19 -12.08 11.40
N LYS A 263 0.41 -13.24 12.02
CA LYS A 263 0.54 -13.40 13.46
C LYS A 263 1.57 -14.48 13.75
N GLU A 264 2.38 -14.29 14.80
CA GLU A 264 3.33 -15.31 15.26
C GLU A 264 2.62 -16.62 15.58
N GLY A 265 3.12 -17.74 15.05
CA GLY A 265 2.52 -19.07 15.21
C GLY A 265 1.45 -19.42 14.17
N TYR A 266 1.06 -18.47 13.32
CA TYR A 266 0.06 -18.66 12.28
C TYR A 266 0.67 -18.51 10.88
N ASP A 267 0.11 -19.25 9.94
CA ASP A 267 0.37 -19.08 8.51
C ASP A 267 -0.12 -17.70 8.06
N GLU A 268 0.58 -17.11 7.10
CA GLU A 268 0.19 -15.82 6.57
C GLU A 268 -1.10 -15.92 5.76
N TYR A 269 -2.02 -14.99 6.01
CA TYR A 269 -3.20 -14.81 5.16
C TYR A 269 -2.89 -13.73 4.12
N TYR A 270 -3.17 -14.02 2.85
CA TYR A 270 -2.97 -13.10 1.72
C TYR A 270 -4.23 -13.00 0.88
N VAL A 271 -4.61 -11.79 0.51
CA VAL A 271 -5.72 -11.53 -0.42
C VAL A 271 -5.45 -10.29 -1.27
N GLU A 272 -5.84 -10.36 -2.54
CA GLU A 272 -5.94 -9.17 -3.40
C GLU A 272 -7.39 -8.70 -3.42
N VAL A 273 -7.62 -7.42 -3.16
CA VAL A 273 -8.97 -6.83 -3.13
C VAL A 273 -9.02 -5.58 -3.98
N GLU A 274 -10.15 -5.35 -4.62
CA GLU A 274 -10.46 -4.09 -5.28
C GLU A 274 -11.34 -3.24 -4.36
N ILE A 275 -10.87 -2.04 -4.09
CA ILE A 275 -11.54 -1.05 -3.25
C ILE A 275 -12.31 -0.10 -4.14
N VAL A 276 -13.63 -0.13 -3.99
CA VAL A 276 -14.56 0.72 -4.75
C VAL A 276 -14.87 1.98 -3.93
N PRO A 277 -14.86 3.18 -4.54
CA PRO A 277 -15.18 4.42 -3.84
C PRO A 277 -16.57 4.40 -3.20
N GLY A 278 -16.66 4.82 -1.94
CA GLY A 278 -17.93 4.89 -1.20
C GLY A 278 -18.51 3.54 -0.75
N GLU A 279 -17.90 2.41 -1.12
CA GLU A 279 -18.29 1.09 -0.62
C GLU A 279 -17.46 0.68 0.59
N THR A 280 -18.06 -0.17 1.44
CA THR A 280 -17.33 -0.86 2.52
C THR A 280 -16.92 -2.24 2.05
N LYS A 281 -15.60 -2.50 2.02
CA LYS A 281 -15.04 -3.81 1.75
C LYS A 281 -14.74 -4.54 3.06
N GLU A 282 -15.49 -5.60 3.34
CA GLU A 282 -15.24 -6.48 4.49
C GLU A 282 -14.24 -7.59 4.12
N ILE A 283 -13.23 -7.79 4.96
CA ILE A 283 -12.22 -8.85 4.84
C ILE A 283 -12.22 -9.66 6.13
N LYS A 284 -12.61 -10.93 6.04
CA LYS A 284 -12.56 -11.89 7.15
C LYS A 284 -11.42 -12.86 6.92
N ALA A 285 -10.37 -12.73 7.71
CA ALA A 285 -9.20 -13.59 7.63
C ALA A 285 -9.31 -14.74 8.65
N GLU A 286 -9.27 -15.97 8.15
CA GLU A 286 -9.16 -17.18 8.96
C GLU A 286 -7.71 -17.66 8.92
N LEU A 287 -6.93 -17.28 9.94
CA LEU A 287 -5.55 -17.71 10.04
C LEU A 287 -5.51 -19.15 10.56
N SER A 288 -4.92 -20.05 9.78
CA SER A 288 -4.49 -21.39 10.20
C SER A 288 -3.09 -21.33 10.81
N GLY A 289 -2.78 -22.18 11.77
CA GLY A 289 -1.48 -22.13 12.43
C GLY A 289 -1.30 -23.28 13.42
N LYS A 290 -0.06 -23.51 13.84
CA LYS A 290 0.20 -24.36 15.01
C LYS A 290 0.02 -23.49 16.23
N GLU A 291 -0.97 -23.81 17.03
CA GLU A 291 -1.20 -23.10 18.29
C GLU A 291 0.07 -23.16 19.15
N VAL A 292 0.55 -21.97 19.53
CA VAL A 292 1.80 -21.80 20.29
C VAL A 292 1.51 -21.39 21.73
N GLY A 293 2.38 -21.81 22.65
CA GLY A 293 2.57 -21.15 23.94
C GLY A 293 3.73 -20.16 23.88
N TYR A 294 4.00 -19.49 25.00
CA TYR A 294 5.11 -18.54 25.11
C TYR A 294 6.06 -18.91 26.25
N ILE A 295 7.35 -18.73 26.03
CA ILE A 295 8.37 -18.75 27.09
C ILE A 295 8.85 -17.33 27.30
N ASN A 296 8.74 -16.85 28.54
CA ASN A 296 9.06 -15.49 28.93
C ASN A 296 10.21 -15.50 29.94
N VAL A 297 11.42 -15.16 29.50
CA VAL A 297 12.60 -15.10 30.38
C VAL A 297 12.71 -13.70 30.97
N ARG A 298 12.48 -13.60 32.28
CA ARG A 298 12.50 -12.34 33.04
C ARG A 298 13.21 -12.52 34.38
N GLY A 299 13.53 -11.42 35.05
CA GLY A 299 14.15 -11.45 36.38
C GLY A 299 15.42 -10.62 36.44
N ARG A 300 16.26 -10.88 37.42
CA ARG A 300 17.51 -10.14 37.65
C ARG A 300 18.64 -10.68 36.77
N ASP A 301 19.47 -9.79 36.24
CA ASP A 301 20.64 -10.09 35.40
C ASP A 301 20.36 -10.92 34.12
N VAL A 302 19.15 -10.81 33.58
CA VAL A 302 18.72 -11.58 32.40
C VAL A 302 19.23 -10.99 31.08
N GLU A 303 19.79 -9.78 31.10
CA GLU A 303 20.29 -9.05 29.92
C GLU A 303 21.50 -9.72 29.26
N LYS A 304 22.22 -10.56 30.03
CA LYS A 304 23.44 -11.25 29.58
C LYS A 304 23.22 -12.75 29.37
N ILE A 305 21.96 -13.18 29.36
CA ILE A 305 21.57 -14.57 29.24
C ILE A 305 21.25 -14.90 27.79
N ARG A 306 21.55 -16.13 27.39
CA ARG A 306 21.11 -16.71 26.12
C ARG A 306 20.16 -17.87 26.38
N LEU A 307 18.99 -17.84 25.73
CA LEU A 307 18.00 -18.92 25.76
C LEU A 307 18.18 -19.84 24.55
N TYR A 308 18.20 -21.14 24.84
CA TYR A 308 18.15 -22.21 23.85
C TYR A 308 16.91 -23.05 24.10
N ILE A 309 16.25 -23.46 23.02
CA ILE A 309 15.13 -24.38 23.02
C ILE A 309 15.50 -25.52 22.07
N ASP A 310 15.46 -26.76 22.58
CA ASP A 310 15.84 -27.97 21.86
C ASP A 310 17.24 -27.86 21.21
N GLY A 311 18.16 -27.21 21.91
CA GLY A 311 19.54 -27.01 21.48
C GLY A 311 19.78 -25.82 20.54
N LYS A 312 18.74 -25.18 20.00
CA LYS A 312 18.86 -24.01 19.12
C LYS A 312 18.79 -22.71 19.92
N LYS A 313 19.73 -21.78 19.69
CA LYS A 313 19.65 -20.42 20.28
C LYS A 313 18.45 -19.68 19.69
N VAL A 314 17.55 -19.20 20.53
CA VAL A 314 16.34 -18.49 20.10
C VAL A 314 16.39 -16.98 20.37
N CYS A 315 16.88 -16.57 21.55
CA CYS A 315 17.00 -15.15 21.90
C CYS A 315 18.06 -14.91 22.97
N ASP A 316 18.50 -13.65 23.07
CA ASP A 316 19.21 -13.11 24.23
C ASP A 316 18.17 -12.42 25.15
N GLY A 317 18.34 -12.54 26.47
CA GLY A 317 17.34 -12.06 27.44
C GLY A 317 17.42 -10.55 27.70
N PRO A 318 16.38 -9.94 28.31
CA PRO A 318 15.05 -10.51 28.55
C PRO A 318 14.30 -10.72 27.22
N CYS A 319 13.60 -11.83 27.07
CA CYS A 319 12.87 -12.14 25.84
C CYS A 319 11.62 -12.97 26.10
N ARG A 320 10.64 -12.80 25.19
CA ARG A 320 9.43 -13.61 25.09
C ARG A 320 9.46 -14.31 23.74
N TRP A 321 9.39 -15.63 23.74
CA TRP A 321 9.55 -16.43 22.52
C TRP A 321 8.36 -17.39 22.32
N PRO A 322 7.74 -17.43 21.12
CA PRO A 322 6.68 -18.38 20.82
C PRO A 322 7.25 -19.79 20.61
N VAL A 323 6.57 -20.80 21.15
CA VAL A 323 6.98 -22.21 21.11
C VAL A 323 5.77 -23.06 20.80
N ALA A 324 5.96 -24.04 19.90
CA ALA A 324 4.91 -24.99 19.58
C ALA A 324 4.42 -25.73 20.84
N GLU A 325 3.17 -26.20 20.80
CA GLU A 325 2.69 -27.09 21.85
C GLU A 325 3.52 -28.38 21.91
N GLY A 326 3.84 -28.82 23.13
CA GLY A 326 4.53 -30.06 23.41
C GLY A 326 5.69 -29.91 24.40
N ARG A 327 6.43 -31.00 24.55
CA ARG A 327 7.57 -31.08 25.47
C ARG A 327 8.83 -30.53 24.81
N HIS A 328 9.43 -29.52 25.44
CA HIS A 328 10.63 -28.84 24.96
C HIS A 328 11.71 -28.79 26.05
N THR A 329 12.98 -28.90 25.66
CA THR A 329 14.10 -28.72 26.59
C THR A 329 14.61 -27.30 26.49
N ILE A 330 14.49 -26.52 27.57
CA ILE A 330 15.09 -25.20 27.68
C ILE A 330 16.49 -25.27 28.29
N LYS A 331 17.42 -24.49 27.74
CA LYS A 331 18.74 -24.27 28.32
C LYS A 331 19.06 -22.79 28.38
N ILE A 332 19.44 -22.33 29.56
CA ILE A 332 19.73 -20.93 29.87
C ILE A 332 21.20 -20.82 30.23
N THR A 333 21.93 -19.93 29.54
CA THR A 333 23.39 -19.79 29.71
C THR A 333 23.80 -18.33 29.92
N ARG A 334 24.84 -18.11 30.74
CA ARG A 334 25.52 -16.82 30.94
C ARG A 334 27.01 -17.07 31.08
N SER A 335 27.84 -16.20 30.49
CA SER A 335 29.30 -16.32 30.61
C SER A 335 29.74 -16.21 32.07
N GLY A 336 30.59 -17.13 32.54
CA GLY A 336 31.04 -17.20 33.93
C GLY A 336 30.09 -17.92 34.90
N TYR A 337 28.93 -18.41 34.44
CA TYR A 337 27.93 -19.06 35.29
C TYR A 337 27.63 -20.49 34.82
N LYS A 338 27.16 -21.34 35.74
CA LYS A 338 26.63 -22.67 35.42
C LYS A 338 25.33 -22.50 34.62
N SER A 339 25.15 -23.29 33.56
CA SER A 339 23.91 -23.28 32.80
C SER A 339 22.78 -23.94 33.58
N TYR A 340 21.55 -23.48 33.36
CA TYR A 340 20.33 -24.15 33.81
C TYR A 340 19.69 -24.87 32.62
N SER A 341 19.20 -26.10 32.82
CA SER A 341 18.52 -26.89 31.79
C SER A 341 17.33 -27.62 32.39
N ARG A 342 16.18 -27.60 31.73
CA ARG A 342 14.96 -28.27 32.19
C ARG A 342 14.03 -28.59 31.03
N ASP A 343 13.31 -29.71 31.12
CA ASP A 343 12.18 -30.00 30.24
C ASP A 343 10.94 -29.27 30.74
N ILE A 344 10.24 -28.63 29.81
CA ILE A 344 8.97 -27.94 30.04
C ILE A 344 7.93 -28.49 29.07
N ASP A 345 6.67 -28.52 29.52
CA ASP A 345 5.53 -28.87 28.69
C ASP A 345 4.81 -27.57 28.33
N VAL A 346 4.92 -27.16 27.07
CA VAL A 346 4.32 -25.92 26.56
C VAL A 346 2.93 -26.25 26.05
N ARG A 347 1.91 -25.59 26.59
CA ARG A 347 0.53 -25.68 26.10
C ARG A 347 0.15 -24.43 25.33
N GLN A 348 -0.81 -24.58 24.45
CA GLN A 348 -1.38 -23.47 23.69
C GLN A 348 -1.94 -22.38 24.62
N LYS A 349 -1.80 -21.11 24.23
CA LYS A 349 -2.33 -19.95 24.98
C LYS A 349 -1.84 -19.86 26.44
N THR A 350 -0.74 -20.55 26.76
CA THR A 350 -0.06 -20.42 28.06
C THR A 350 1.22 -19.61 27.91
N GLU A 351 1.61 -18.92 28.98
CA GLU A 351 2.92 -18.29 29.09
C GLU A 351 3.67 -18.89 30.28
N ILE A 352 4.83 -19.48 29.99
CA ILE A 352 5.76 -20.00 31.00
C ILE A 352 6.79 -18.91 31.28
N THR A 353 6.66 -18.23 32.41
CA THR A 353 7.63 -17.25 32.88
C THR A 353 8.76 -17.94 33.63
N VAL A 354 9.98 -17.86 33.08
CA VAL A 354 11.18 -18.45 33.68
C VAL A 354 12.02 -17.35 34.29
N ARG A 355 12.24 -17.42 35.61
CA ARG A 355 13.15 -16.51 36.34
C ARG A 355 14.43 -17.23 36.74
N PRO A 356 15.49 -17.17 35.93
CA PRO A 356 16.72 -17.87 36.22
C PRO A 356 17.51 -17.23 37.37
N ASN A 357 18.04 -18.06 38.25
CA ASN A 357 19.01 -17.71 39.28
C ASN A 357 20.28 -18.56 39.05
N LEU A 358 21.16 -18.06 38.18
CA LEU A 358 22.35 -18.80 37.77
C LEU A 358 23.45 -18.71 38.85
N ALA A 359 24.06 -19.84 39.17
CA ALA A 359 25.20 -19.90 40.08
C ALA A 359 26.52 -19.61 39.32
N PRO A 360 27.43 -18.79 39.85
CA PRO A 360 28.74 -18.57 39.22
C PRO A 360 29.52 -19.89 39.14
N LYS A 361 30.34 -20.03 38.10
CA LYS A 361 31.27 -21.16 38.01
C LYS A 361 32.32 -21.01 39.12
N PRO A 362 32.62 -22.07 39.88
CA PRO A 362 33.63 -22.00 40.93
C PRO A 362 35.00 -21.68 40.33
N SER A 363 35.82 -20.94 41.09
CA SER A 363 37.24 -20.74 40.73
C SER A 363 37.97 -22.08 40.73
N ARG A 364 38.99 -22.20 39.88
CA ARG A 364 39.90 -23.36 39.85
C ARG A 364 41.19 -23.11 40.63
N ALA A 365 41.27 -22.05 41.45
CA ALA A 365 42.49 -21.67 42.15
C ALA A 365 43.04 -22.79 43.03
N ASP A 366 42.18 -23.53 43.73
CA ASP A 366 42.60 -24.65 44.59
C ASP A 366 43.30 -25.76 43.79
N ALA A 367 42.81 -26.07 42.59
CA ALA A 367 43.43 -27.06 41.72
C ALA A 367 44.78 -26.55 41.18
N VAL A 368 44.83 -25.27 40.79
CA VAL A 368 46.08 -24.64 40.30
C VAL A 368 47.16 -24.67 41.37
N TRP A 369 46.86 -24.25 42.60
CA TRP A 369 47.83 -24.28 43.70
C TRP A 369 48.27 -25.71 44.05
N ALA A 370 47.35 -26.67 44.03
CA ALA A 370 47.71 -28.07 44.24
C ALA A 370 48.67 -28.60 43.16
N TYR A 371 48.48 -28.23 41.88
CA TYR A 371 49.45 -28.55 40.82
C TYR A 371 50.80 -27.86 41.02
N VAL A 372 50.81 -26.60 41.47
CA VAL A 372 52.06 -25.86 41.77
C VAL A 372 52.84 -26.54 42.89
N PHE A 373 52.19 -26.93 43.98
CA PHE A 373 52.84 -27.68 45.06
C PHE A 373 53.32 -29.06 44.60
N ALA A 374 52.53 -29.78 43.80
CA ALA A 374 52.94 -31.05 43.23
C ALA A 374 54.21 -30.92 42.39
N ALA A 375 54.28 -29.90 41.54
CA ALA A 375 55.47 -29.60 40.73
C ALA A 375 56.67 -29.21 41.61
N ALA A 376 56.47 -28.37 42.64
CA ALA A 376 57.53 -27.95 43.54
C ALA A 376 58.11 -29.12 44.36
N PHE A 377 57.25 -29.98 44.91
CA PHE A 377 57.70 -31.16 45.66
C PHE A 377 58.39 -32.18 44.74
N THR A 378 57.85 -32.42 43.55
CA THR A 378 58.47 -33.34 42.59
C THR A 378 59.83 -32.82 42.12
N GLY A 379 59.92 -31.53 41.76
CA GLY A 379 61.17 -30.89 41.35
C GLY A 379 62.21 -30.82 42.48
N GLY A 380 61.77 -30.51 43.70
CA GLY A 380 62.62 -30.56 44.90
C GLY A 380 63.12 -31.97 45.20
N GLY A 381 62.26 -32.97 45.02
CA GLY A 381 62.63 -34.39 45.14
C GLY A 381 63.69 -34.81 44.14
N VAL A 382 63.54 -34.41 42.86
CA VAL A 382 64.57 -34.63 41.82
C VAL A 382 65.89 -33.95 42.21
N TRP A 383 65.85 -32.70 42.67
CA TRP A 383 67.05 -31.99 43.09
C TRP A 383 67.76 -32.66 44.28
N LEU A 384 67.01 -33.02 45.33
CA LEU A 384 67.55 -33.74 46.49
C LEU A 384 68.10 -35.12 46.09
N GLY A 385 67.40 -35.85 45.23
CA GLY A 385 67.85 -37.14 44.70
C GLY A 385 69.16 -37.01 43.91
N MET A 386 69.30 -35.96 43.09
CA MET A 386 70.57 -35.67 42.41
C MET A 386 71.69 -35.33 43.40
N GLN A 387 71.42 -34.57 44.47
CA GLN A 387 72.44 -34.28 45.50
C GLN A 387 72.86 -35.54 46.27
N ALA A 388 71.92 -36.44 46.57
CA ALA A 388 72.22 -37.73 47.17
C ALA A 388 73.10 -38.58 46.24
N LYS A 389 72.74 -38.65 44.96
CA LYS A 389 73.49 -39.39 43.94
C LYS A 389 74.89 -38.83 43.71
N ASN A 390 75.05 -37.51 43.65
CA ASN A 390 76.37 -36.90 43.49
C ASN A 390 77.31 -37.27 44.65
N LEU A 391 76.81 -37.30 45.89
CA LEU A 391 77.60 -37.73 47.05
C LEU A 391 77.94 -39.22 47.01
N GLU A 392 77.01 -40.06 46.53
CA GLU A 392 77.25 -41.48 46.30
C GLU A 392 78.33 -41.70 45.24
N ASP A 393 78.23 -41.00 44.11
CA ASP A 393 79.19 -41.05 43.01
C ASP A 393 80.58 -40.53 43.45
N GLU A 394 80.65 -39.48 44.28
CA GLU A 394 81.91 -39.00 44.87
C GLU A 394 82.58 -40.05 45.77
N ILE A 395 81.80 -40.70 46.64
CA ILE A 395 82.32 -41.76 47.53
C ILE A 395 82.77 -42.97 46.70
N ALA A 396 81.99 -43.38 45.70
CA ALA A 396 82.34 -44.47 44.81
C ALA A 396 83.65 -44.17 44.05
N ALA A 397 83.80 -42.94 43.55
CA ALA A 397 85.01 -42.49 42.87
C ALA A 397 86.24 -42.48 43.80
N ASP A 398 86.09 -42.13 45.09
CA ASP A 398 87.18 -42.22 46.07
C ASP A 398 87.62 -43.68 46.30
N ILE A 399 86.65 -44.60 46.42
CA ILE A 399 86.91 -46.04 46.57
C ILE A 399 87.63 -46.60 45.33
N ASP A 400 87.15 -46.25 44.13
CA ASP A 400 87.76 -46.68 42.85
C ASP A 400 89.21 -46.18 42.69
N ARG A 401 89.55 -45.03 43.29
CA ARG A 401 90.92 -44.49 43.36
C ARG A 401 91.81 -45.18 44.40
N GLY A 402 91.31 -46.20 45.08
CA GLY A 402 92.04 -46.97 46.08
C GLY A 402 92.03 -46.37 47.48
N MET A 403 91.16 -45.39 47.77
CA MET A 403 90.95 -44.94 49.14
C MET A 403 90.20 -46.02 49.94
N PRO A 404 90.49 -46.19 51.25
CA PRO A 404 89.73 -47.11 52.07
C PRO A 404 88.25 -46.66 52.15
N PRO A 405 87.31 -47.58 52.39
CA PRO A 405 85.91 -47.25 52.57
C PRO A 405 85.72 -46.15 53.64
N PRO A 406 84.77 -45.22 53.44
CA PRO A 406 84.55 -44.11 54.37
C PRO A 406 84.22 -44.63 55.77
N ASP A 407 84.75 -43.95 56.79
CA ASP A 407 84.40 -44.21 58.20
C ASP A 407 82.87 -44.09 58.35
N PRO A 408 82.21 -44.96 59.14
CA PRO A 408 80.79 -44.81 59.47
C PRO A 408 80.37 -43.42 59.97
N LYS A 409 81.29 -42.61 60.48
CA LYS A 409 81.09 -41.23 60.93
C LYS A 409 81.37 -40.16 59.87
N ASP A 410 81.68 -40.54 58.63
CA ASP A 410 81.86 -39.59 57.51
C ASP A 410 80.58 -38.76 57.33
N PRO A 411 80.64 -37.41 57.41
CA PRO A 411 79.47 -36.55 57.28
C PRO A 411 78.78 -36.66 55.92
N ARG A 412 79.48 -37.09 54.86
CA ARG A 412 78.91 -37.30 53.52
C ARG A 412 77.87 -38.41 53.51
N LEU A 413 78.11 -39.51 54.22
CA LEU A 413 77.17 -40.62 54.34
C LEU A 413 75.85 -40.15 55.00
N ARG A 414 75.95 -39.42 56.10
CA ARG A 414 74.78 -38.87 56.79
C ARG A 414 74.03 -37.86 55.92
N ARG A 415 74.75 -36.99 55.20
CA ARG A 415 74.15 -35.97 54.34
C ARG A 415 73.47 -36.59 53.12
N GLY A 416 74.11 -37.57 52.46
CA GLY A 416 73.52 -38.33 51.35
C GLY A 416 72.26 -39.07 51.78
N MET A 417 72.28 -39.73 52.95
CA MET A 417 71.09 -40.37 53.52
C MET A 417 69.96 -39.36 53.78
N LEU A 418 70.27 -38.18 54.36
CA LEU A 418 69.26 -37.14 54.58
C LEU A 418 68.68 -36.60 53.27
N PHE A 419 69.49 -36.44 52.22
CA PHE A 419 69.00 -36.04 50.90
C PHE A 419 68.14 -37.11 50.24
N ALA A 420 68.50 -38.40 50.34
CA ALA A 420 67.69 -39.50 49.82
C ALA A 420 66.33 -39.59 50.53
N ILE A 421 66.32 -39.56 51.87
CA ILE A 421 65.08 -39.53 52.67
C ILE A 421 64.23 -38.29 52.31
N GLY A 422 64.88 -37.14 52.15
CA GLY A 422 64.22 -35.91 51.73
C GLY A 422 63.60 -36.03 50.34
N ALA A 423 64.26 -36.69 49.40
CA ALA A 423 63.76 -36.94 48.06
C ALA A 423 62.52 -37.84 48.07
N ASP A 424 62.55 -38.95 48.80
CA ASP A 424 61.40 -39.87 48.94
C ASP A 424 60.20 -39.18 49.58
N ALA A 425 60.44 -38.41 50.65
CA ALA A 425 59.39 -37.62 51.30
C ALA A 425 58.80 -36.58 50.33
N ALA A 426 59.64 -35.91 49.53
CA ALA A 426 59.19 -34.95 48.54
C ALA A 426 58.38 -35.61 47.42
N TYR A 427 58.78 -36.79 46.92
CA TYR A 427 57.99 -37.53 45.94
C TYR A 427 56.64 -37.99 46.49
N ALA A 428 56.59 -38.48 47.73
CA ALA A 428 55.34 -38.86 48.38
C ALA A 428 54.37 -37.66 48.51
N LEU A 429 54.89 -36.50 48.95
CA LEU A 429 54.12 -35.25 49.01
C LEU A 429 53.69 -34.77 47.62
N GLY A 430 54.56 -34.89 46.61
CA GLY A 430 54.26 -34.59 45.22
C GLY A 430 53.11 -35.43 44.68
N ALA A 431 53.14 -36.75 44.90
CA ALA A 431 52.07 -37.66 44.48
C ALA A 431 50.74 -37.36 45.19
N ALA A 432 50.76 -37.11 46.50
CA ALA A 432 49.55 -36.79 47.27
C ALA A 432 48.91 -35.45 46.85
N THR A 433 49.73 -34.42 46.65
CA THR A 433 49.26 -33.11 46.17
C THR A 433 48.78 -33.18 44.72
N PHE A 434 49.41 -33.98 43.86
CA PHE A 434 48.94 -34.24 42.50
C PHE A 434 47.57 -34.91 42.47
N ALA A 435 47.38 -35.97 43.27
CA ALA A 435 46.07 -36.64 43.39
C ALA A 435 44.98 -35.68 43.87
N THR A 436 45.31 -34.79 44.82
CA THR A 436 44.42 -33.73 45.30
C THR A 436 44.08 -32.71 44.20
N ALA A 437 45.06 -32.35 43.37
CA ALA A 437 44.86 -31.45 42.23
C ALA A 437 43.89 -32.04 41.19
N VAL A 438 44.05 -33.32 40.86
CA VAL A 438 43.14 -34.05 39.96
C VAL A 438 41.72 -34.06 40.54
N TYR A 439 41.57 -34.38 41.82
CA TYR A 439 40.27 -34.34 42.50
C TYR A 439 39.62 -32.95 42.43
N TYR A 440 40.35 -31.88 42.73
CA TYR A 440 39.83 -30.51 42.64
C TYR A 440 39.53 -30.05 41.22
N THR A 441 40.13 -30.66 40.20
CA THR A 441 39.86 -30.33 38.79
C THR A 441 38.48 -30.80 38.34
N PHE A 442 38.05 -32.00 38.79
CA PHE A 442 36.80 -32.63 38.35
C PHE A 442 35.65 -32.50 39.34
N ARG A 443 35.92 -32.15 40.59
CA ARG A 443 34.86 -31.94 41.59
C ARG A 443 34.00 -30.73 41.19
N ASP A 444 32.71 -30.97 40.94
CA ASP A 444 31.76 -29.89 40.78
C ASP A 444 31.50 -29.21 42.13
N LYS A 445 31.94 -27.96 42.26
CA LYS A 445 31.80 -27.14 43.48
C LYS A 445 30.64 -26.17 43.32
N GLY A 446 29.99 -25.84 44.43
CA GLY A 446 28.97 -24.80 44.50
C GLY A 446 27.56 -25.26 44.14
N ARG A 447 26.58 -24.41 44.46
CA ARG A 447 25.16 -24.69 44.24
C ARG A 447 24.85 -24.83 42.74
N PRO A 448 23.87 -25.65 42.34
CA PRO A 448 23.41 -25.68 40.95
C PRO A 448 22.70 -24.36 40.60
N SER A 449 22.67 -24.02 39.31
CA SER A 449 21.79 -22.96 38.82
C SER A 449 20.34 -23.41 38.94
N THR A 450 19.46 -22.52 39.41
CA THR A 450 18.03 -22.81 39.54
C THR A 450 17.21 -21.82 38.72
N ALA A 451 15.92 -22.10 38.52
CA ALA A 451 14.98 -21.12 38.02
C ALA A 451 13.61 -21.39 38.66
N THR A 452 12.84 -20.33 38.92
CA THR A 452 11.41 -20.47 39.18
C THR A 452 10.67 -20.39 37.85
N THR A 453 9.64 -21.22 37.72
CA THR A 453 8.82 -21.33 36.51
C THR A 453 7.37 -21.18 36.91
N ASP A 454 6.75 -20.10 36.48
CA ASP A 454 5.32 -19.85 36.68
C ASP A 454 4.61 -20.02 35.34
N VAL A 455 3.52 -20.77 35.33
CA VAL A 455 2.71 -21.00 34.12
C VAL A 455 1.42 -20.24 34.30
N SER A 456 1.19 -19.23 33.47
CA SER A 456 -0.08 -18.52 33.43
C SER A 456 -0.86 -18.93 32.19
N SER A 457 -2.17 -19.11 32.36
CA SER A 457 -3.09 -19.24 31.22
C SER A 457 -3.54 -17.85 30.79
N ILE A 458 -3.52 -17.57 29.49
CA ILE A 458 -4.01 -16.30 28.95
C ILE A 458 -5.52 -16.47 28.76
N ALA A 459 -6.31 -16.08 29.75
CA ALA A 459 -7.76 -16.02 29.63
C ALA A 459 -8.18 -14.61 29.17
N LEU A 460 -8.92 -14.54 28.07
CA LEU A 460 -9.62 -13.32 27.67
C LEU A 460 -10.99 -13.35 28.35
N THR A 461 -11.17 -12.52 29.38
CA THR A 461 -12.46 -12.40 30.06
C THR A 461 -13.23 -11.20 29.51
N PRO A 462 -14.50 -11.34 29.11
CA PRO A 462 -15.30 -10.19 28.72
C PRO A 462 -15.49 -9.27 29.94
N ALA A 463 -15.09 -8.01 29.79
CA ALA A 463 -15.23 -6.97 30.79
C ALA A 463 -16.25 -5.93 30.30
N VAL A 464 -17.29 -5.69 31.10
CA VAL A 464 -18.35 -4.73 30.80
C VAL A 464 -18.45 -3.74 31.96
N GLY A 465 -18.33 -2.45 31.66
CA GLY A 465 -18.52 -1.34 32.58
C GLY A 465 -19.47 -0.27 32.02
N PRO A 466 -19.85 0.75 32.80
CA PRO A 466 -20.88 1.73 32.43
C PRO A 466 -20.59 2.57 31.17
N GLY A 467 -19.39 2.47 30.59
CA GLY A 467 -19.00 3.16 29.37
C GLY A 467 -18.02 2.36 28.49
N PHE A 468 -17.86 1.05 28.72
CA PHE A 468 -17.03 0.20 27.88
C PHE A 468 -17.51 -1.26 27.89
N ALA A 469 -17.38 -1.91 26.75
CA ALA A 469 -17.41 -3.37 26.63
C ALA A 469 -16.13 -3.78 25.90
N GLY A 470 -15.35 -4.69 26.48
CA GLY A 470 -14.07 -5.11 25.92
C GLY A 470 -13.62 -6.46 26.44
N LEU A 471 -12.45 -6.91 26.01
CA LEU A 471 -11.80 -8.11 26.53
C LEU A 471 -10.72 -7.68 27.53
N GLY A 472 -10.86 -8.10 28.78
CA GLY A 472 -9.81 -8.05 29.79
C GLY A 472 -8.83 -9.21 29.59
N LEU A 473 -7.55 -8.96 29.83
CA LEU A 473 -6.51 -9.97 29.79
C LEU A 473 -6.26 -10.41 31.24
N GLU A 474 -6.90 -11.50 31.65
CA GLU A 474 -6.77 -12.02 33.01
C GLU A 474 -5.62 -13.03 33.03
N VAL A 475 -4.54 -12.66 33.71
CA VAL A 475 -3.43 -13.56 34.01
C VAL A 475 -3.77 -14.24 35.32
N THR A 476 -4.29 -15.46 35.23
CA THR A 476 -4.46 -16.32 36.41
C THR A 476 -3.07 -16.81 36.84
N TRP A 477 -2.68 -16.46 38.07
CA TRP A 477 -1.38 -16.77 38.67
C TRP A 477 -1.37 -18.12 39.37
#